data_AF-A0A9P6T8G4-F1
#
_entry.id   AF-A0A9P6T8G4-F1
#
_cell.length_a   1.000
_cell.length_b   1.000
_cell.length_c   1.000
_cell.angle_alpha   90.00
_cell.angle_beta   90.00
_cell.angle_gamma   90.00
#
_symmetry.space_group_name_H-M   'P 1'
#
loop_
_entity.id
_entity.type
_entity.pdbx_description
1 polymer ?
#
loop_
_entity_poly.entity_id
_entity_poly.type
_entity_poly.pdbx_seq_one_letter_code
_entity_poly.pdbx_strand_id
1 'polypeptide(L)'
;TNPIMAQHLPTVPSNKELNEFKKASMVIRTPPGFSGLDTLSAPEITTKINEVLRSIDARIKSLPIEVAGIARLPSKDIKLYTNTRPMARWLL
;
A
#
# COMPACT_ATOMS: atom_id res chain seq x y z
N THR A 1 7.44 -52.26 -15.25
CA THR A 1 7.08 -51.04 -15.99
C THR A 1 6.94 -49.92 -14.98
N ASN A 2 7.85 -48.94 -14.97
CA ASN A 2 7.82 -47.85 -13.98
C ASN A 2 6.71 -46.84 -14.36
N PRO A 3 5.77 -46.51 -13.46
CA PRO A 3 4.83 -45.45 -13.73
C PRO A 3 5.56 -44.11 -13.67
N ILE A 4 5.53 -43.38 -14.78
CA ILE A 4 6.03 -42.01 -14.89
C ILE A 4 5.23 -41.19 -13.88
N MET A 5 5.88 -40.70 -12.82
CA MET A 5 5.29 -39.70 -11.92
C MET A 5 4.88 -38.51 -12.78
N ALA A 6 3.58 -38.36 -13.01
CA ALA A 6 3.02 -37.15 -13.56
C ALA A 6 3.44 -36.02 -12.62
N GLN A 7 4.42 -35.23 -13.06
CA GLN A 7 4.84 -34.04 -12.33
C GLN A 7 3.61 -33.12 -12.28
N HIS A 8 3.03 -33.02 -11.08
CA HIS A 8 1.96 -32.07 -10.82
C HIS A 8 2.54 -30.68 -11.06
N LEU A 9 2.23 -30.07 -12.21
CA LEU A 9 2.54 -28.67 -12.45
C LEU A 9 1.83 -27.85 -11.36
N PRO A 10 2.53 -26.88 -10.72
CA PRO A 10 1.90 -26.04 -9.72
C PRO A 10 0.68 -25.37 -10.36
N THR A 11 -0.48 -25.52 -9.72
CA THR A 11 -1.72 -24.89 -10.18
C THR A 11 -1.54 -23.38 -10.18
N VAL A 12 -1.89 -22.73 -11.29
CA VAL A 12 -1.86 -21.27 -11.39
C VAL A 12 -2.71 -20.70 -10.25
N PRO A 13 -2.14 -19.85 -9.36
CA PRO A 13 -2.88 -19.30 -8.25
C PRO A 13 -4.02 -18.42 -8.75
N SER A 14 -5.14 -18.47 -8.05
CA SER A 14 -6.29 -17.62 -8.31
C SER A 14 -5.94 -16.15 -8.07
N ASN A 15 -6.70 -15.26 -8.71
CA ASN A 15 -6.58 -13.82 -8.47
C ASN A 15 -6.78 -13.46 -6.99
N LYS A 16 -7.56 -14.25 -6.24
CA LYS A 16 -7.76 -14.05 -4.80
C LYS A 16 -6.46 -14.27 -4.04
N GLU A 17 -5.80 -15.41 -4.26
CA GLU A 17 -4.51 -15.75 -3.64
C GLU A 17 -3.44 -14.73 -4.01
N LEU A 18 -3.33 -14.36 -5.29
CA LEU A 18 -2.38 -13.33 -5.72
C LEU A 18 -2.62 -11.97 -5.06
N ASN A 19 -3.88 -11.62 -4.78
CA ASN A 19 -4.24 -10.35 -4.17
C ASN A 19 -3.96 -10.30 -2.66
N GLU A 20 -3.71 -11.44 -1.99
CA GLU A 20 -3.28 -11.48 -0.58
C GLU A 20 -1.84 -10.99 -0.42
N PHE A 21 -1.00 -11.16 -1.45
CA PHE A 21 0.38 -10.67 -1.47
C PHE A 21 0.50 -9.19 -1.87
N LYS A 22 -0.54 -8.61 -2.48
CA LYS A 22 -0.53 -7.20 -2.88
C LYS A 22 -0.78 -6.29 -1.68
N LYS A 23 0.06 -5.28 -1.52
CA LYS A 23 -0.18 -4.19 -0.58
C LYS A 23 -1.52 -3.53 -0.87
N ALA A 24 -2.25 -3.20 0.18
CA ALA A 24 -3.45 -2.40 0.03
C ALA A 24 -3.05 -0.97 -0.32
N SER A 25 -3.92 -0.25 -1.02
CA SER A 25 -3.62 1.11 -1.44
C SER A 25 -4.85 1.98 -1.49
N MET A 26 -4.63 3.28 -1.37
CA MET A 26 -5.64 4.31 -1.55
C MET A 26 -5.04 5.55 -2.21
N VAL A 27 -5.89 6.40 -2.77
CA VAL A 27 -5.47 7.64 -3.44
C VAL A 27 -6.03 8.83 -2.68
N ILE A 28 -5.14 9.73 -2.28
CA ILE A 28 -5.49 11.05 -1.75
C ILE A 28 -5.41 12.03 -2.91
N ARG A 29 -6.51 12.76 -3.12
CA ARG A 29 -6.57 13.78 -4.18
C ARG A 29 -5.83 15.03 -3.74
N THR A 30 -4.90 15.46 -4.58
CA THR A 30 -4.13 16.68 -4.33
C THR A 30 -4.98 17.88 -4.74
N PRO A 31 -5.16 18.90 -3.88
CA PRO A 31 -5.91 20.11 -4.25
C PRO A 31 -5.28 20.82 -5.47
N PRO A 32 -6.09 21.42 -6.36
CA PRO A 32 -5.57 22.20 -7.48
C PRO A 32 -4.61 23.30 -6.98
N GLY A 33 -3.44 23.42 -7.62
CA GLY A 33 -2.43 24.43 -7.27
C GLY A 33 -1.53 24.06 -6.08
N PHE A 34 -1.73 22.90 -5.44
CA PHE A 34 -0.85 22.44 -4.37
C PHE A 34 0.45 21.86 -4.94
N SER A 35 1.58 22.53 -4.67
CA SER A 35 2.93 22.14 -5.13
C SER A 35 3.89 21.78 -3.97
N GLY A 36 3.41 21.81 -2.72
CA GLY A 36 4.25 21.65 -1.53
C GLY A 36 4.96 20.30 -1.40
N LEU A 37 4.61 19.33 -2.23
CA LEU A 37 5.23 18.01 -2.26
C LEU A 37 6.11 17.79 -3.50
N ASP A 38 6.13 18.71 -4.47
CA ASP A 38 6.86 18.52 -5.73
C ASP A 38 8.37 18.34 -5.50
N THR A 39 8.94 19.03 -4.51
CA THR A 39 10.37 19.03 -4.20
C THR A 39 10.81 17.89 -3.27
N LEU A 40 9.89 17.22 -2.59
CA LEU A 40 10.21 16.11 -1.69
C LEU A 40 10.46 14.83 -2.50
N SER A 41 11.09 13.83 -1.89
CA SER A 41 11.18 12.47 -2.41
C SER A 41 10.05 11.60 -1.84
N ALA A 42 9.79 10.44 -2.46
CA ALA A 42 8.78 9.50 -1.96
C ALA A 42 9.08 9.00 -0.53
N PRO A 43 10.33 8.66 -0.16
CA PRO A 43 10.67 8.32 1.22
C PRO A 43 10.40 9.46 2.20
N GLU A 44 10.76 10.71 1.87
CA GLU A 44 10.52 11.86 2.75
C GLU A 44 9.04 12.10 3.01
N ILE A 45 8.21 11.99 1.97
CA ILE A 45 6.75 12.06 2.12
C ILE A 45 6.24 10.93 3.01
N THR A 46 6.72 9.71 2.78
CA THR A 46 6.32 8.53 3.57
C THR A 46 6.68 8.73 5.05
N THR A 47 7.88 9.21 5.35
CA THR A 47 8.34 9.52 6.71
C THR A 47 7.44 10.56 7.37
N LYS A 48 7.18 11.69 6.68
CA LYS A 48 6.31 12.76 7.20
C LYS A 48 4.89 12.27 7.48
N ILE A 49 4.31 11.46 6.59
CA ILE A 49 2.98 10.87 6.82
C ILE A 49 3.00 9.99 8.07
N ASN A 50 3.99 9.11 8.21
CA ASN A 50 4.09 8.23 9.37
C ASN A 50 4.37 9.00 10.67
N GLU A 51 5.08 10.13 10.63
CA GLU A 51 5.23 11.03 11.78
C GLU A 51 3.89 11.61 12.23
N VAL A 52 3.07 12.07 11.29
CA VAL A 52 1.72 12.58 11.58
C VAL A 52 0.80 11.47 12.10
N LEU A 53 0.83 10.27 11.50
CA LEU A 53 0.04 9.14 11.99
C LEU A 53 0.42 8.74 13.42
N ARG A 54 1.72 8.78 13.75
CA ARG A 54 2.20 8.53 15.11
C ARG A 54 1.78 9.63 16.08
N SER A 55 1.80 10.90 15.68
CA SER A 55 1.45 12.02 16.56
C SER A 55 -0.02 12.01 16.98
N ILE A 56 -0.90 11.39 16.19
CA ILE A 56 -2.33 11.23 16.50
C ILE A 56 -2.69 9.84 17.09
N ASP A 57 -1.69 9.01 17.42
CA ASP A 57 -1.86 7.61 17.85
C ASP A 57 -2.78 6.78 16.94
N ALA A 58 -2.61 6.94 15.61
CA ALA A 58 -3.44 6.25 14.62
C ALA A 58 -3.27 4.72 14.72
N ARG A 59 -4.34 4.01 15.11
CA ARG A 59 -4.31 2.57 15.38
C ARG A 59 -5.57 1.82 14.93
N ILE A 60 -5.40 0.54 14.59
CA ILE A 60 -6.50 -0.42 14.38
C ILE A 60 -6.27 -1.62 15.29
N LYS A 61 -7.20 -1.90 16.20
CA LYS A 61 -7.08 -3.03 17.16
C LYS A 61 -5.70 -3.06 17.85
N SER A 62 -5.24 -1.88 18.29
CA SER A 62 -3.93 -1.64 18.93
C SER A 62 -2.70 -1.73 18.03
N LEU A 63 -2.85 -2.05 16.73
CA LEU A 63 -1.75 -2.01 15.76
C LEU A 63 -1.59 -0.60 15.19
N PRO A 64 -0.39 0.01 15.23
CA PRO A 64 -0.12 1.28 14.57
C PRO A 64 -0.43 1.22 13.09
N ILE A 65 -1.03 2.29 12.57
CA ILE A 65 -1.24 2.46 11.13
C ILE A 65 0.05 3.02 10.55
N GLU A 66 0.57 2.33 9.54
CA GLU A 66 1.78 2.74 8.84
C GLU A 66 1.58 2.67 7.33
N VAL A 67 2.08 3.70 6.66
CA VAL A 67 2.24 3.75 5.21
C VAL A 67 3.59 3.13 4.86
N ALA A 68 3.55 2.08 4.05
CA ALA A 68 4.74 1.37 3.57
C ALA A 68 5.47 2.13 2.46
N GLY A 69 4.78 3.05 1.79
CA GLY A 69 5.35 3.88 0.74
C GLY A 69 4.29 4.63 -0.04
N ILE A 70 4.73 5.49 -0.95
CA ILE A 70 3.85 6.30 -1.78
C ILE A 70 4.27 6.24 -3.25
N ALA A 71 3.29 6.46 -4.14
CA ALA A 71 3.54 6.77 -5.54
C ALA A 71 2.84 8.08 -5.90
N ARG A 72 3.50 8.92 -6.69
CA ARG A 72 2.87 10.08 -7.33
C ARG A 72 2.22 9.65 -8.62
N LEU A 73 0.95 9.98 -8.78
CA LEU A 73 0.24 9.73 -10.01
C LEU A 73 0.50 10.86 -11.02
N PRO A 74 0.35 10.63 -12.33
CA PRO A 74 0.43 11.70 -13.34
C PRO A 74 -0.55 12.86 -13.07
N SER A 75 -1.67 12.59 -12.39
CA SER A 75 -2.64 13.60 -11.95
C SER A 75 -2.16 14.49 -10.81
N LYS A 76 -0.93 14.27 -10.29
CA LYS A 76 -0.40 14.85 -9.04
C LYS A 76 -1.03 14.32 -7.75
N ASP A 77 -2.02 13.44 -7.84
CA ASP A 77 -2.54 12.72 -6.68
C ASP A 77 -1.50 11.78 -6.08
N ILE A 78 -1.68 11.45 -4.80
CA ILE A 78 -0.78 10.56 -4.08
C ILE A 78 -1.47 9.24 -3.81
N LYS A 79 -0.86 8.16 -4.27
CA LYS A 79 -1.26 6.80 -3.92
C LYS A 79 -0.44 6.32 -2.73
N LEU A 80 -1.10 6.06 -1.61
CA LEU A 80 -0.49 5.48 -0.42
C LEU A 80 -0.60 3.95 -0.48
N TYR A 81 0.47 3.26 -0.09
CA TYR A 81 0.49 1.81 0.08
C TYR A 81 0.57 1.47 1.57
N THR A 82 -0.26 0.55 2.02
CA THR A 82 -0.28 0.06 3.40
C THR A 82 -0.15 -1.46 3.43
N ASN A 83 0.22 -1.99 4.59
CA ASN A 83 0.40 -3.43 4.76
C ASN A 83 -0.90 -4.22 4.67
N THR A 84 -2.03 -3.62 5.02
CA THR A 84 -3.32 -4.34 5.10
C THR A 84 -4.48 -3.50 4.59
N ARG A 85 -5.53 -4.16 4.07
CA ARG A 85 -6.76 -3.48 3.61
C ARG A 85 -7.47 -2.68 4.71
N PRO A 86 -7.56 -3.15 5.97
CA PRO A 86 -8.09 -2.33 7.06
C PRO A 86 -7.35 -1.02 7.26
N MET A 87 -6.01 -1.02 7.18
CA MET A 87 -5.20 0.21 7.28
C MET A 87 -5.51 1.19 6.14
N ALA A 88 -5.53 0.70 4.89
CA ALA A 88 -5.92 1.52 3.75
C ALA A 88 -7.34 2.09 3.89
N ARG A 89 -8.28 1.33 4.46
CA ARG A 89 -9.68 1.78 4.66
C ARG A 89 -9.83 2.81 5.77
N TRP A 90 -9.02 2.73 6.82
CA TRP A 90 -9.08 3.70 7.91
C TRP A 90 -8.64 5.10 7.47
N LEU A 91 -7.74 5.17 6.47
CA LEU A 91 -7.24 6.43 5.93
C LEU A 91 -8.27 7.15 5.01
N LEU A 92 -9.43 6.53 4.71
CA LEU A 92 -10.52 7.10 3.88
C LEU A 92 -11.47 7.91 4.76
#